data_AF-A0AAV5M427-F1
#
_entry.id   AF-A0AAV5M427-F1
#
_cell.length_a   1.000
_cell.length_b   1.000
_cell.length_c   1.000
_cell.angle_alpha   90.00
_cell.angle_beta   90.00
_cell.angle_gamma   90.00
#
_symmetry.space_group_name_H-M   'P 1'
#
loop_
_entity.id
_entity.type
_entity.pdbx_description
1 polymer ?
#
loop_
_entity_poly.entity_id
_entity_poly.type
_entity_poly.pdbx_seq_one_letter_code
_entity_poly.pdbx_strand_id
1 'polypeptide(L)'
;MGVSQETVMAMKSYQNQARVLVKNYLLADPFIPYTSILAGILACKVAYDLTQLISSSYIKTYPGLTKMQKMEWNNRGISTIHATFITAMSLYLIFWSDLFSDQQLAGLVTFRSSLLSTFGLGVSVGYFVTDLAVILWLYPSLGGLEYVVHHSFSVIAVAYSMFTGEAQLYTYMILISEVTTPEINMRWYLDTVGMKRSSAYLINGVVIFVAWLGARVLLFIYMFYHVYLHYDQVIQMHIFGYLLVFVVPLVLCIMNLVWFGKIVKGLRKTLAKSQ
;
A
#
# COMPACT_ATOMS: atom_id res chain seq x y z
N MET A 1 11.36 34.70 -29.07
CA MET A 1 12.72 34.20 -29.34
C MET A 1 12.60 32.71 -29.65
N GLY A 2 12.93 32.30 -30.87
CA GLY A 2 12.91 30.89 -31.26
C GLY A 2 14.09 30.15 -30.64
N VAL A 3 13.85 28.95 -30.12
CA VAL A 3 14.92 28.07 -29.61
C VAL A 3 15.82 27.68 -30.80
N SER A 4 17.14 27.81 -30.64
CA SER A 4 18.08 27.51 -31.75
C SER A 4 18.05 26.02 -32.11
N GLN A 5 18.33 25.70 -33.37
CA GLN A 5 18.38 24.30 -33.84
C GLN A 5 19.37 23.45 -33.04
N GLU A 6 20.49 24.03 -32.59
CA GLU A 6 21.48 23.35 -31.75
C GLU A 6 20.89 22.98 -30.38
N THR A 7 20.14 23.88 -29.75
CA THR A 7 19.47 23.59 -28.47
C THR A 7 18.41 22.49 -28.63
N VAL A 8 17.65 22.49 -29.74
CA VAL A 8 16.67 21.44 -30.05
C VAL A 8 17.34 20.08 -30.24
N MET A 9 18.47 20.02 -30.95
CA MET A 9 19.24 18.78 -31.14
C MET A 9 19.84 18.26 -29.83
N ALA A 10 20.39 19.15 -28.99
CA ALA A 10 20.91 18.79 -27.68
C ALA A 10 19.82 18.21 -26.77
N MET A 11 18.64 18.83 -26.70
CA MET A 11 17.50 18.32 -25.92
C MET A 11 17.07 16.93 -26.38
N LYS A 12 16.98 16.70 -27.70
CA LYS A 12 16.65 15.38 -28.25
C LYS A 12 17.71 14.32 -27.91
N SER A 13 18.99 14.69 -27.93
CA SER A 13 20.09 13.81 -27.54
C SER A 13 19.99 13.39 -26.07
N TYR A 14 19.78 14.37 -25.16
CA TYR A 14 19.58 14.09 -23.74
C TYR A 14 18.35 13.22 -23.49
N GLN A 15 17.22 13.49 -24.17
CA GLN A 15 16.02 12.65 -24.07
C GLN A 15 16.28 11.22 -24.54
N ASN A 16 17.03 11.03 -25.62
CA ASN A 16 17.40 9.69 -26.10
C ASN A 16 18.33 8.98 -25.11
N GLN A 17 19.37 9.65 -24.61
CA GLN A 17 20.27 9.08 -23.61
C GLN A 17 19.53 8.71 -22.32
N ALA A 18 18.65 9.58 -21.84
CA ALA A 18 17.80 9.30 -20.68
C ALA A 18 16.88 8.09 -20.95
N ARG A 19 16.27 8.00 -22.13
CA ARG A 19 15.42 6.87 -22.51
C ARG A 19 16.22 5.56 -22.58
N VAL A 20 17.43 5.59 -23.13
CA VAL A 20 18.32 4.42 -23.20
C VAL A 20 18.75 3.98 -21.80
N LEU A 21 19.13 4.92 -20.93
CA LEU A 21 19.47 4.63 -19.54
C LEU A 21 18.28 4.01 -18.80
N VAL A 22 17.09 4.59 -18.95
CA VAL A 22 15.87 4.09 -18.32
C VAL A 22 15.56 2.66 -18.79
N LYS A 23 15.61 2.42 -20.10
CA LYS A 23 15.26 1.11 -20.66
C LYS A 23 16.31 0.03 -20.33
N ASN A 24 17.60 0.35 -20.42
CA ASN A 24 18.66 -0.65 -20.33
C ASN A 24 19.19 -0.89 -18.92
N TYR A 25 18.94 0.02 -17.98
CA TYR A 25 19.45 -0.10 -16.60
C TYR A 25 18.34 -0.03 -15.56
N LEU A 26 17.46 0.98 -15.63
CA LEU A 26 16.39 1.12 -14.63
C LEU A 26 15.27 0.09 -14.79
N LEU A 27 14.94 -0.25 -16.04
CA LEU A 27 13.86 -1.18 -16.42
C LEU A 27 14.39 -2.50 -17.01
N ALA A 28 15.69 -2.77 -16.89
CA ALA A 28 16.21 -4.08 -17.26
C ALA A 28 15.69 -5.13 -16.26
N ASP A 29 15.14 -6.22 -16.77
CA ASP A 29 14.47 -7.29 -16.01
C ASP A 29 15.15 -7.68 -14.68
N PRO A 30 16.48 -7.89 -14.60
CA PRO A 30 17.12 -8.26 -13.33
C PRO A 30 17.23 -7.12 -12.29
N PHE A 31 17.11 -5.85 -12.71
CA PHE A 31 17.30 -4.69 -11.83
C PHE A 31 15.99 -4.07 -11.32
N ILE A 32 14.85 -4.38 -11.94
CA ILE A 32 13.54 -3.81 -11.58
C ILE A 32 13.21 -3.94 -10.08
N PRO A 33 13.42 -5.09 -9.41
CA PRO A 33 13.13 -5.19 -7.98
C PRO A 33 13.91 -4.16 -7.14
N TYR A 34 15.19 -3.98 -7.44
CA TYR A 34 16.06 -3.09 -6.67
C TYR A 34 15.78 -1.62 -6.96
N THR A 35 15.59 -1.26 -8.24
CA THR A 35 15.32 0.12 -8.64
C THR A 35 13.94 0.58 -8.17
N SER A 36 12.94 -0.32 -8.16
CA SER A 36 11.61 -0.03 -7.63
C SER A 36 11.57 0.14 -6.11
N ILE A 37 12.37 -0.62 -5.34
CA ILE A 37 12.55 -0.39 -3.89
C ILE A 37 13.09 1.02 -3.64
N LEU A 38 14.18 1.39 -4.34
CA LEU A 38 14.76 2.73 -4.20
C LEU A 38 13.77 3.82 -4.60
N ALA A 39 13.00 3.59 -5.68
CA ALA A 39 11.93 4.50 -6.09
C ALA A 39 10.86 4.64 -5.00
N GLY A 40 10.46 3.56 -4.33
CA GLY A 40 9.52 3.60 -3.21
C GLY A 40 10.02 4.42 -2.03
N ILE A 41 11.29 4.24 -1.64
CA ILE A 41 11.92 5.03 -0.56
C ILE A 41 11.99 6.51 -0.92
N LEU A 42 12.41 6.84 -2.14
CA LEU A 42 12.45 8.22 -2.62
C LEU A 42 11.04 8.83 -2.68
N ALA A 43 10.05 8.08 -3.16
CA ALA A 43 8.66 8.50 -3.19
C ALA A 43 8.13 8.80 -1.78
N CYS A 44 8.53 8.05 -0.76
CA CYS A 44 8.18 8.34 0.64
C CYS A 44 8.72 9.71 1.08
N LYS A 45 10.00 10.01 0.76
CA LYS A 45 10.58 11.32 1.10
C LYS A 45 9.86 12.47 0.40
N VAL A 46 9.59 12.32 -0.89
CA VAL A 46 8.85 13.33 -1.67
C VAL A 46 7.43 13.50 -1.13
N ALA A 47 6.73 12.41 -0.83
CA ALA A 47 5.39 12.44 -0.25
C ALA A 47 5.36 13.13 1.11
N TYR A 48 6.37 12.89 1.96
CA TYR A 48 6.50 13.56 3.25
C TYR A 48 6.64 15.08 3.08
N ASP A 49 7.57 15.51 2.23
CA ASP A 49 7.86 16.93 2.00
C ASP A 49 6.66 17.65 1.36
N LEU A 50 5.99 16.99 0.42
CA LEU A 50 4.80 17.51 -0.22
C LEU A 50 3.64 17.63 0.78
N THR A 51 3.44 16.61 1.63
CA THR A 51 2.42 16.65 2.69
C THR A 51 2.70 17.81 3.66
N GLN A 52 3.96 17.98 4.06
CA GLN A 52 4.37 19.07 4.93
C GLN A 52 4.14 20.44 4.27
N LEU A 53 4.51 20.60 3.00
CA LEU A 53 4.33 21.84 2.24
C LEU A 53 2.85 22.20 2.12
N ILE A 54 2.03 21.27 1.62
CA ILE A 54 0.59 21.48 1.45
C ILE A 54 -0.06 21.77 2.81
N SER A 55 0.27 20.99 3.85
CA SER A 55 -0.35 21.17 5.17
C SER A 55 0.03 22.50 5.80
N SER A 56 1.29 22.94 5.66
CA SER A 56 1.73 24.25 6.16
C SER A 56 1.08 25.42 5.44
N SER A 57 0.74 25.28 4.15
CA SER A 57 0.13 26.35 3.36
C SER A 57 -1.40 26.41 3.51
N TYR A 58 -2.07 25.26 3.58
CA TYR A 58 -3.54 25.20 3.46
C TYR A 58 -4.25 24.80 4.77
N ILE A 59 -3.57 24.17 5.73
CA ILE A 59 -4.21 23.70 6.97
C ILE A 59 -3.84 24.64 8.12
N LYS A 60 -4.78 25.51 8.50
CA LYS A 60 -4.59 26.53 9.54
C LYS A 60 -4.10 25.97 10.88
N THR A 61 -4.53 24.76 11.24
CA THR A 61 -4.17 24.12 12.52
C THR A 61 -2.76 23.52 12.51
N TYR A 62 -2.22 23.17 11.33
CA TYR A 62 -0.97 22.44 11.19
C TYR A 62 0.24 23.15 11.83
N PRO A 63 0.47 24.48 11.63
CA PRO A 63 1.57 25.19 12.28
C PRO A 63 1.56 25.09 13.80
N GLY A 64 0.39 25.00 14.43
CA GLY A 64 0.22 24.90 15.89
C GLY A 64 0.40 23.50 16.47
N LEU A 65 0.55 22.47 15.63
CA LEU A 65 0.77 21.10 16.09
C LEU A 65 2.15 20.92 16.73
N THR A 66 2.24 20.03 17.72
CA THR A 66 3.52 19.62 18.31
C THR A 66 4.44 18.96 17.27
N LYS A 67 5.75 18.91 17.56
CA LYS A 67 6.71 18.24 16.67
C LYS A 67 6.34 16.79 16.37
N MET A 68 5.88 16.05 17.40
CA MET A 68 5.44 14.66 17.25
C MET A 68 4.18 14.56 16.37
N GLN A 69 3.17 15.40 16.60
CA GLN A 69 1.95 15.41 15.80
C GLN A 69 2.21 15.78 14.34
N LYS A 70 3.12 16.73 14.05
CA LYS A 70 3.51 17.06 12.67
C LYS A 70 4.16 15.89 11.97
N MET A 71 5.01 15.15 12.67
CA MET A 71 5.66 13.96 12.12
C MET A 71 4.64 12.86 11.83
N GLU A 72 3.74 12.55 12.77
CA GLU A 72 2.64 11.60 12.52
C GLU A 72 1.73 12.07 11.38
N TRP A 73 1.40 13.36 11.34
CA TRP A 73 0.59 13.98 10.29
C TRP A 73 1.19 13.75 8.90
N ASN A 74 2.49 13.99 8.76
CA ASN A 74 3.18 13.85 7.48
C ASN A 74 3.39 12.37 7.10
N ASN A 75 3.66 11.49 8.07
CA ASN A 75 3.74 10.05 7.84
C ASN A 75 2.40 9.47 7.35
N ARG A 76 1.28 9.95 7.89
CA ARG A 76 -0.07 9.60 7.39
C ARG A 76 -0.30 10.08 5.96
N GLY A 77 0.38 11.15 5.53
CA GLY A 77 0.35 11.60 4.14
C GLY A 77 1.05 10.61 3.22
N ILE A 78 2.23 10.12 3.63
CA ILE A 78 2.95 9.07 2.91
C ILE A 78 2.06 7.82 2.75
N SER A 79 1.51 7.31 3.86
CA SER A 79 0.71 6.07 3.83
C SER A 79 -0.58 6.23 3.03
N THR A 80 -1.20 7.41 3.04
CA THR A 80 -2.38 7.70 2.18
C THR A 80 -2.03 7.64 0.69
N ILE A 81 -0.89 8.21 0.29
CA ILE A 81 -0.43 8.22 -1.11
C ILE A 81 -0.09 6.80 -1.57
N HIS A 82 0.69 6.06 -0.77
CA HIS A 82 1.04 4.67 -1.08
C HIS A 82 -0.20 3.79 -1.15
N ALA A 83 -1.09 3.86 -0.16
CA ALA A 83 -2.30 3.06 -0.12
C ALA A 83 -3.18 3.29 -1.35
N THR A 84 -3.32 4.55 -1.79
CA THR A 84 -4.06 4.89 -3.01
C THR A 84 -3.41 4.27 -4.24
N PHE A 85 -2.08 4.42 -4.37
CA PHE A 85 -1.31 3.85 -5.48
C PHE A 85 -1.43 2.32 -5.55
N ILE A 86 -1.15 1.63 -4.44
CA ILE A 86 -1.10 0.17 -4.45
C ILE A 86 -2.49 -0.44 -4.57
N THR A 87 -3.52 0.19 -3.99
CA THR A 87 -4.91 -0.25 -4.18
C THR A 87 -5.31 -0.15 -5.65
N ALA A 88 -5.04 0.99 -6.30
CA ALA A 88 -5.36 1.18 -7.72
C ALA A 88 -4.62 0.16 -8.60
N MET A 89 -3.33 -0.07 -8.33
CA MET A 89 -2.53 -1.08 -9.02
C MET A 89 -3.09 -2.49 -8.81
N SER A 90 -3.44 -2.85 -7.57
CA SER A 90 -3.97 -4.17 -7.21
C SER A 90 -5.29 -4.45 -7.92
N LEU A 91 -6.20 -3.47 -7.90
CA LEU A 91 -7.50 -3.57 -8.58
C LEU A 91 -7.31 -3.72 -10.08
N TYR A 92 -6.45 -2.90 -10.70
CA TYR A 92 -6.13 -3.00 -12.12
C TYR A 92 -5.59 -4.39 -12.48
N LEU A 93 -4.59 -4.88 -11.75
CA LEU A 93 -3.96 -6.16 -12.07
C LEU A 93 -4.91 -7.35 -11.90
N ILE A 94 -5.75 -7.34 -10.86
CA ILE A 94 -6.65 -8.45 -10.55
C ILE A 94 -7.90 -8.46 -11.43
N PHE A 95 -8.50 -7.30 -11.70
CA PHE A 95 -9.83 -7.24 -12.33
C PHE A 95 -9.83 -6.74 -13.77
N TRP A 96 -8.83 -5.96 -14.18
CA TRP A 96 -8.80 -5.33 -15.50
C TRP A 96 -7.66 -5.80 -16.41
N SER A 97 -6.60 -6.38 -15.85
CA SER A 97 -5.49 -6.92 -16.62
C SER A 97 -5.67 -8.41 -16.89
N ASP A 98 -5.10 -8.90 -18.00
CA ASP A 98 -5.11 -10.34 -18.32
C ASP A 98 -4.15 -11.17 -17.45
N LEU A 99 -3.31 -10.54 -16.62
CA LEU A 99 -2.22 -11.20 -15.87
C LEU A 99 -2.70 -12.37 -15.01
N PHE A 100 -3.84 -12.20 -14.33
CA PHE A 100 -4.41 -13.21 -13.44
C PHE A 100 -5.75 -13.77 -13.93
N SER A 101 -6.03 -13.63 -15.24
CA SER A 101 -7.26 -14.16 -15.85
C SER A 101 -7.25 -15.69 -15.90
N ASP A 102 -8.43 -16.32 -15.93
CA ASP A 102 -8.59 -17.79 -16.02
C ASP A 102 -8.23 -18.37 -17.40
N GLN A 103 -7.51 -17.63 -18.25
CA GLN A 103 -7.07 -18.13 -19.54
C GLN A 103 -6.15 -19.35 -19.37
N GLN A 104 -6.62 -20.48 -19.90
CA GLN A 104 -6.06 -21.82 -19.68
C GLN A 104 -4.62 -21.99 -20.20
N LEU A 105 -4.14 -21.09 -21.07
CA LEU A 105 -2.81 -21.13 -21.69
C LEU A 105 -1.73 -20.33 -20.93
N ALA A 106 -2.08 -19.53 -19.91
CA ALA A 106 -1.15 -18.60 -19.27
C ALA A 106 -0.32 -19.21 -18.10
N GLY A 107 -0.22 -20.53 -18.00
CA GLY A 107 0.52 -21.22 -16.93
C GLY A 107 -0.19 -21.16 -15.57
N LEU A 108 0.49 -21.59 -14.50
CA LEU A 108 -0.05 -21.61 -13.13
C LEU A 108 -0.19 -20.19 -12.58
N VAL A 109 -1.38 -19.81 -12.09
CA VAL A 109 -1.67 -18.43 -11.65
C VAL A 109 -0.78 -17.99 -10.48
N THR A 110 -0.31 -18.94 -9.67
CA THR A 110 0.62 -18.71 -8.55
C THR A 110 2.03 -18.32 -8.98
N PHE A 111 2.39 -18.50 -10.25
CA PHE A 111 3.71 -18.17 -10.80
C PHE A 111 3.67 -17.02 -11.81
N ARG A 112 2.49 -16.41 -12.01
CA ARG A 112 2.34 -15.32 -12.97
C ARG A 112 2.82 -14.00 -12.36
N SER A 113 3.68 -13.32 -13.10
CA SER A 113 4.19 -12.00 -12.78
C SER A 113 4.46 -11.21 -14.07
N SER A 114 4.62 -9.91 -13.94
CA SER A 114 4.95 -8.98 -15.02
C SER A 114 5.92 -7.92 -14.49
N LEU A 115 6.59 -7.21 -15.39
CA LEU A 115 7.47 -6.09 -14.99
C LEU A 115 6.70 -5.02 -14.20
N LEU A 116 5.45 -4.74 -14.60
CA LEU A 116 4.59 -3.77 -13.93
C LEU A 116 4.21 -4.21 -12.51
N SER A 117 3.83 -5.49 -12.35
CA SER A 117 3.45 -6.04 -11.05
C SER A 117 4.67 -6.15 -10.13
N THR A 118 5.82 -6.62 -10.62
CA THR A 118 7.06 -6.62 -9.83
C THR A 118 7.50 -5.21 -9.43
N PHE A 119 7.39 -4.22 -10.33
CA PHE A 119 7.68 -2.83 -10.00
C PHE A 119 6.73 -2.28 -8.92
N GLY A 120 5.42 -2.53 -9.02
CA GLY A 120 4.44 -2.09 -8.03
C GLY A 120 4.67 -2.69 -6.64
N LEU A 121 5.04 -3.98 -6.57
CA LEU A 121 5.43 -4.62 -5.32
C LEU A 121 6.72 -4.01 -4.76
N GLY A 122 7.73 -3.73 -5.58
CA GLY A 122 8.98 -3.15 -5.08
C GLY A 122 8.84 -1.73 -4.57
N VAL A 123 8.02 -0.89 -5.20
CA VAL A 123 7.62 0.40 -4.62
C VAL A 123 6.99 0.20 -3.24
N SER A 124 6.16 -0.83 -3.07
CA SER A 124 5.51 -1.15 -1.79
C SER A 124 6.49 -1.68 -0.76
N VAL A 125 7.50 -2.48 -1.14
CA VAL A 125 8.59 -2.88 -0.23
C VAL A 125 9.34 -1.65 0.27
N GLY A 126 9.71 -0.74 -0.62
CA GLY A 126 10.39 0.51 -0.24
C GLY A 126 9.56 1.35 0.75
N TYR A 127 8.25 1.44 0.53
CA TYR A 127 7.32 2.06 1.47
C TYR A 127 7.28 1.33 2.83
N PHE A 128 6.99 0.03 2.85
CA PHE A 128 6.83 -0.71 4.10
C PHE A 128 8.10 -0.74 4.94
N VAL A 129 9.29 -0.79 4.31
CA VAL A 129 10.58 -0.67 5.01
C VAL A 129 10.72 0.71 5.64
N THR A 130 10.38 1.77 4.90
CA THR A 130 10.42 3.15 5.43
C THR A 130 9.47 3.32 6.61
N ASP A 131 8.23 2.83 6.48
CA ASP A 131 7.21 2.96 7.52
C ASP A 131 7.56 2.14 8.77
N LEU A 132 8.07 0.90 8.59
CA LEU A 132 8.57 0.08 9.69
C LEU A 132 9.73 0.73 10.42
N ALA A 133 10.69 1.33 9.70
CA ALA A 133 11.82 2.03 10.31
C ALA A 133 11.35 3.21 11.18
N VAL A 134 10.36 3.98 10.70
CA VAL A 134 9.75 5.09 11.42
C VAL A 134 8.98 4.61 12.65
N ILE A 135 8.20 3.54 12.53
CA ILE A 135 7.46 2.93 13.65
C ILE A 135 8.43 2.47 14.74
N LEU A 136 9.53 1.82 14.37
CA LEU A 136 10.54 1.35 15.32
C LEU A 136 11.30 2.50 15.97
N TRP A 137 11.69 3.52 15.19
CA TRP A 137 12.40 4.70 15.71
C TRP A 137 11.59 5.47 16.75
N LEU A 138 10.27 5.49 16.59
CA LEU A 138 9.36 6.26 17.43
C LEU A 138 8.54 5.39 18.37
N TYR A 139 8.88 4.10 18.48
CA TYR A 139 8.17 3.17 19.33
C TYR A 139 8.24 3.60 20.81
N PRO A 140 7.14 3.54 21.58
CA PRO A 140 5.78 3.11 21.21
C PRO A 140 4.83 4.26 20.80
N SER A 141 5.35 5.45 20.51
CA SER A 141 4.55 6.68 20.34
C SER A 141 3.70 6.71 19.07
N LEU A 142 4.12 6.04 17.99
CA LEU A 142 3.38 5.99 16.72
C LEU A 142 2.50 4.74 16.54
N GLY A 143 2.60 3.76 17.43
CA GLY A 143 1.86 2.51 17.31
C GLY A 143 2.30 1.45 18.32
N GLY A 144 1.39 0.52 18.61
CA GLY A 144 1.67 -0.66 19.43
C GLY A 144 2.34 -1.79 18.64
N LEU A 145 2.60 -2.90 19.35
CA LEU A 145 3.21 -4.11 18.80
C LEU A 145 2.46 -4.65 17.57
N GLU A 146 1.14 -4.44 17.50
CA GLU A 146 0.33 -4.84 16.36
C GLU A 146 0.79 -4.20 15.04
N TYR A 147 1.25 -2.94 15.06
CA TYR A 147 1.74 -2.28 13.85
C TYR A 147 3.10 -2.83 13.42
N VAL A 148 3.98 -3.13 14.38
CA VAL A 148 5.28 -3.75 14.11
C VAL A 148 5.09 -5.12 13.47
N VAL A 149 4.20 -5.94 14.03
CA VAL A 149 3.88 -7.27 13.50
C VAL A 149 3.29 -7.15 12.10
N HIS A 150 2.27 -6.30 11.91
CA HIS A 150 1.64 -6.06 10.61
C HIS A 150 2.67 -5.71 9.54
N HIS A 151 3.50 -4.69 9.78
CA HIS A 151 4.47 -4.21 8.79
C HIS A 151 5.59 -5.23 8.55
N SER A 152 6.04 -5.94 9.58
CA SER A 152 7.09 -6.97 9.41
C SER A 152 6.62 -8.10 8.49
N PHE A 153 5.41 -8.63 8.71
CA PHE A 153 4.83 -9.66 7.84
C PHE A 153 4.57 -9.12 6.42
N SER A 154 4.10 -7.88 6.28
CA SER A 154 3.92 -7.22 4.98
C SER A 154 5.24 -7.09 4.21
N VAL A 155 6.32 -6.61 4.84
CA VAL A 155 7.65 -6.51 4.20
C VAL A 155 8.12 -7.88 3.71
N ILE A 156 8.06 -8.90 4.56
CA ILE A 156 8.54 -10.25 4.21
C ILE A 156 7.75 -10.83 3.04
N ALA A 157 6.41 -10.79 3.10
CA ALA A 157 5.57 -11.39 2.07
C ALA A 157 5.66 -10.65 0.73
N VAL A 158 5.61 -9.32 0.76
CA VAL A 158 5.66 -8.49 -0.45
C VAL A 158 7.05 -8.58 -1.10
N ALA A 159 8.13 -8.55 -0.31
CA ALA A 159 9.49 -8.70 -0.83
C ALA A 159 9.71 -10.09 -1.44
N TYR A 160 9.24 -11.15 -0.79
CA TYR A 160 9.29 -12.50 -1.35
C TYR A 160 8.62 -12.55 -2.73
N SER A 161 7.36 -12.14 -2.79
CA SER A 161 6.54 -12.20 -4.01
C SER A 161 7.09 -11.34 -5.15
N MET A 162 7.73 -10.22 -4.81
CA MET A 162 8.46 -9.39 -5.76
C MET A 162 9.71 -10.09 -6.33
N PHE A 163 10.57 -10.66 -5.46
CA PHE A 163 11.84 -11.24 -5.89
C PHE A 163 11.68 -12.60 -6.60
N THR A 164 10.71 -13.42 -6.20
CA THR A 164 10.51 -14.75 -6.78
C THR A 164 9.50 -14.76 -7.93
N GLY A 165 8.64 -13.74 -8.02
CA GLY A 165 7.50 -13.74 -8.94
C GLY A 165 6.36 -14.68 -8.52
N GLU A 166 6.52 -15.41 -7.41
CA GLU A 166 5.48 -16.31 -6.90
C GLU A 166 4.44 -15.57 -6.05
N ALA A 167 3.21 -16.10 -6.03
CA ALA A 167 2.07 -15.61 -5.25
C ALA A 167 1.73 -14.11 -5.42
N GLN A 168 2.12 -13.49 -6.54
CA GLN A 168 1.79 -12.07 -6.77
C GLN A 168 0.29 -11.83 -6.75
N LEU A 169 -0.52 -12.77 -7.28
CA LEU A 169 -1.98 -12.71 -7.19
C LEU A 169 -2.46 -12.52 -5.73
N TYR A 170 -2.03 -13.39 -4.82
CA TYR A 170 -2.47 -13.36 -3.43
C TYR A 170 -1.93 -12.13 -2.69
N THR A 171 -0.68 -11.75 -2.96
CA THR A 171 -0.11 -10.51 -2.44
C THR A 171 -0.94 -9.29 -2.87
N TYR A 172 -1.32 -9.21 -4.14
CA TYR A 172 -2.16 -8.13 -4.64
C TYR A 172 -3.58 -8.18 -4.09
N MET A 173 -4.18 -9.36 -3.89
CA MET A 173 -5.49 -9.48 -3.24
C MET A 173 -5.44 -8.91 -1.82
N ILE A 174 -4.37 -9.19 -1.07
CA ILE A 174 -4.19 -8.64 0.27
C ILE A 174 -3.95 -7.13 0.22
N LEU A 175 -3.19 -6.62 -0.75
CA LEU A 175 -2.88 -5.19 -0.88
C LEU A 175 -4.10 -4.33 -1.26
N ILE A 176 -5.17 -4.90 -1.84
CA ILE A 176 -6.46 -4.18 -1.97
C ILE A 176 -6.97 -3.70 -0.60
N SER A 177 -6.63 -4.39 0.50
CA SER A 177 -7.02 -4.00 1.85
C SER A 177 -6.42 -2.67 2.32
N GLU A 178 -5.42 -2.14 1.61
CA GLU A 178 -4.91 -0.78 1.83
C GLU A 178 -5.92 0.31 1.47
N VAL A 179 -7.01 -0.01 0.76
CA VAL A 179 -8.10 0.95 0.48
C VAL A 179 -8.70 1.56 1.74
N THR A 180 -8.58 0.89 2.90
CA THR A 180 -9.05 1.42 4.18
C THR A 180 -8.11 2.46 4.78
N THR A 181 -6.83 2.45 4.42
CA THR A 181 -5.77 3.28 5.04
C THR A 181 -6.02 4.78 4.87
N PRO A 182 -6.40 5.30 3.68
CA PRO A 182 -6.80 6.71 3.52
C PRO A 182 -7.92 7.13 4.46
N GLU A 183 -8.92 6.27 4.67
CA GLU A 183 -10.06 6.57 5.52
C GLU A 183 -9.70 6.59 7.01
N ILE A 184 -8.84 5.67 7.45
CA ILE A 184 -8.29 5.66 8.81
C ILE A 184 -7.45 6.92 9.07
N ASN A 185 -6.62 7.32 8.11
CA ASN A 185 -5.83 8.55 8.18
C ASN A 185 -6.72 9.79 8.19
N MET A 186 -7.73 9.85 7.34
CA MET A 186 -8.69 10.95 7.30
C MET A 186 -9.43 11.10 8.63
N ARG A 187 -9.82 9.99 9.26
CA ARG A 187 -10.42 10.02 10.59
C ARG A 187 -9.51 10.63 11.64
N TRP A 188 -8.23 10.26 11.59
CA TRP A 188 -7.22 10.82 12.49
C TRP A 188 -7.00 12.31 12.22
N TYR A 189 -6.95 12.74 10.96
CA TYR A 189 -6.82 14.17 10.63
C TYR A 189 -8.00 14.98 11.18
N LEU A 190 -9.23 14.50 10.96
CA LEU A 190 -10.43 15.13 11.50
C LEU A 190 -10.42 15.20 13.03
N ASP A 191 -9.90 14.18 13.71
CA ASP A 191 -9.74 14.20 15.16
C ASP A 191 -8.72 15.27 15.60
N THR A 192 -7.54 15.25 14.98
CA THR A 192 -6.42 16.14 15.30
C THR A 192 -6.76 17.62 15.14
N VAL A 193 -7.63 17.97 14.18
CA VAL A 193 -8.11 19.34 14.00
C VAL A 193 -9.38 19.68 14.79
N GLY A 194 -9.81 18.81 15.71
CA GLY A 194 -10.93 19.04 16.62
C GLY A 194 -12.32 18.80 16.01
N MET A 195 -12.41 18.12 14.87
CA MET A 195 -13.66 17.90 14.12
C MET A 195 -14.40 16.60 14.47
N LYS A 196 -14.14 15.99 15.63
CA LYS A 196 -14.82 14.76 16.10
C LYS A 196 -16.36 14.81 16.11
N ARG A 197 -16.95 16.02 16.25
CA ARG A 197 -18.40 16.22 16.30
C ARG A 197 -19.02 16.61 14.95
N SER A 198 -18.22 16.68 13.88
CA SER A 198 -18.70 17.07 12.55
C SER A 198 -19.41 15.90 11.84
N SER A 199 -20.31 16.24 10.90
CA SER A 199 -20.91 15.24 10.00
C SER A 199 -19.85 14.51 9.17
N ALA A 200 -18.75 15.18 8.80
CA ALA A 200 -17.63 14.57 8.08
C ALA A 200 -17.00 13.40 8.87
N TYR A 201 -16.80 13.57 10.18
CA TYR A 201 -16.27 12.50 11.04
C TYR A 201 -17.22 11.31 11.16
N LEU A 202 -18.54 11.56 11.17
CA LEU A 202 -19.55 10.52 11.19
C LEU A 202 -19.59 9.75 9.85
N ILE A 203 -19.64 10.47 8.72
CA ILE A 203 -19.66 9.88 7.38
C ILE A 203 -18.40 9.03 7.15
N ASN A 204 -17.21 9.58 7.41
CA ASN A 204 -15.96 8.82 7.32
C ASN A 204 -16.00 7.56 8.22
N GLY A 205 -16.62 7.63 9.39
CA GLY A 205 -16.80 6.45 10.23
C GLY A 205 -17.67 5.35 9.63
N VAL A 206 -18.72 5.71 8.89
CA VAL A 206 -19.54 4.75 8.12
C VAL A 206 -18.75 4.18 6.94
N VAL A 207 -18.01 5.04 6.22
CA VAL A 207 -17.15 4.61 5.10
C VAL A 207 -16.09 3.62 5.57
N ILE A 208 -15.41 3.87 6.70
CA ILE A 208 -14.46 2.91 7.30
C ILE A 208 -15.14 1.57 7.56
N PHE A 209 -16.34 1.56 8.14
CA PHE A 209 -17.04 0.31 8.44
C PHE A 209 -17.32 -0.50 7.16
N VAL A 210 -17.85 0.13 6.11
CA VAL A 210 -18.17 -0.53 4.84
C VAL A 210 -16.90 -1.00 4.13
N ALA A 211 -15.89 -0.14 4.03
CA ALA A 211 -14.62 -0.46 3.39
C ALA A 211 -13.89 -1.61 4.12
N TRP A 212 -13.93 -1.62 5.45
CA TRP A 212 -13.32 -2.69 6.26
C TRP A 212 -14.03 -4.03 6.05
N LEU A 213 -15.36 -4.04 6.06
CA LEU A 213 -16.13 -5.25 5.80
C LEU A 213 -15.80 -5.83 4.41
N GLY A 214 -15.80 -4.99 3.37
CA GLY A 214 -15.49 -5.43 2.01
C GLY A 214 -14.05 -5.90 1.86
N ALA A 215 -13.08 -5.02 2.12
CA ALA A 215 -11.68 -5.24 1.76
C ALA A 215 -10.87 -6.04 2.78
N ARG A 216 -11.30 -6.10 4.05
CA ARG A 216 -10.55 -6.77 5.14
C ARG A 216 -11.24 -7.99 5.73
N VAL A 217 -12.52 -8.20 5.46
CA VAL A 217 -13.26 -9.40 5.90
C VAL A 217 -13.68 -10.25 4.69
N LEU A 218 -14.54 -9.72 3.81
CA LEU A 218 -15.08 -10.49 2.68
C LEU A 218 -13.98 -10.89 1.68
N LEU A 219 -13.08 -9.96 1.35
CA LEU A 219 -11.96 -10.24 0.45
C LEU A 219 -11.00 -11.31 1.01
N PHE A 220 -10.76 -11.32 2.32
CA PHE A 220 -9.92 -12.35 2.95
C PHE A 220 -10.59 -13.72 2.89
N ILE A 221 -11.91 -13.79 3.12
CA ILE A 221 -12.69 -15.03 2.95
C ILE A 221 -12.56 -15.53 1.50
N TYR A 222 -12.75 -14.64 0.52
CA TYR A 222 -12.60 -14.95 -0.89
C TYR A 222 -11.18 -15.45 -1.23
N MET A 223 -10.16 -14.79 -0.72
CA MET A 223 -8.76 -15.18 -0.95
C MET A 223 -8.48 -16.58 -0.41
N PHE A 224 -8.91 -16.92 0.82
CA PHE A 224 -8.77 -18.28 1.35
C PHE A 224 -9.52 -19.32 0.52
N TYR A 225 -10.71 -18.99 0.04
CA TYR A 225 -11.47 -19.85 -0.87
C TYR A 225 -10.72 -20.07 -2.19
N HIS A 226 -10.13 -19.02 -2.76
CA HIS A 226 -9.34 -19.10 -3.99
C HIS A 226 -8.07 -19.94 -3.80
N VAL A 227 -7.36 -19.79 -2.67
CA VAL A 227 -6.22 -20.65 -2.31
C VAL A 227 -6.65 -22.11 -2.20
N TYR A 228 -7.82 -22.39 -1.62
CA TYR A 228 -8.36 -23.74 -1.54
C TYR A 228 -8.64 -24.34 -2.93
N LEU A 229 -9.24 -23.57 -3.84
CA LEU A 229 -9.52 -24.02 -5.20
C LEU A 229 -8.27 -24.26 -6.05
N HIS A 230 -7.15 -23.60 -5.73
CA HIS A 230 -5.90 -23.67 -6.49
C HIS A 230 -4.76 -24.25 -5.65
N TYR A 231 -5.11 -25.10 -4.68
CA TYR A 231 -4.17 -25.70 -3.76
C TYR A 231 -3.07 -26.50 -4.48
N ASP A 232 -3.44 -27.18 -5.56
CA ASP A 232 -2.53 -27.92 -6.46
C ASP A 232 -1.43 -27.04 -7.07
N GLN A 233 -1.71 -25.75 -7.28
CA GLN A 233 -0.73 -24.78 -7.78
C GLN A 233 0.13 -24.20 -6.64
N VAL A 234 -0.45 -24.07 -5.45
CA VAL A 234 0.23 -23.53 -4.26
C VAL A 234 1.28 -24.50 -3.73
N ILE A 235 1.01 -25.81 -3.76
CA ILE A 235 1.98 -26.84 -3.31
C ILE A 235 3.21 -26.97 -4.23
N GLN A 236 3.15 -26.41 -5.45
CA GLN A 236 4.27 -26.40 -6.40
C GLN A 236 5.25 -25.26 -6.14
N MET A 237 4.84 -24.24 -5.36
CA MET A 237 5.70 -23.11 -4.99
C MET A 237 6.87 -23.56 -4.11
N HIS A 238 7.89 -22.70 -4.01
CA HIS A 238 8.95 -22.95 -3.02
C HIS A 238 8.36 -23.02 -1.61
N ILE A 239 8.97 -23.83 -0.74
CA ILE A 239 8.46 -24.08 0.62
C ILE A 239 8.21 -22.79 1.40
N PHE A 240 9.06 -21.78 1.21
CA PHE A 240 8.89 -20.49 1.86
C PHE A 240 7.67 -19.73 1.33
N GLY A 241 7.45 -19.71 0.01
CA GLY A 241 6.26 -19.12 -0.59
C GLY A 241 4.98 -19.83 -0.21
N TYR A 242 4.99 -21.16 -0.21
CA TYR A 242 3.90 -21.99 0.31
C TYR A 242 3.52 -21.56 1.73
N LEU A 243 4.49 -21.46 2.65
CA LEU A 243 4.24 -21.03 4.02
C LEU A 243 3.68 -19.61 4.09
N LEU A 244 4.22 -18.67 3.30
CA LEU A 244 3.76 -17.28 3.31
C LEU A 244 2.31 -17.13 2.85
N VAL A 245 1.86 -17.89 1.84
CA VAL A 245 0.47 -17.87 1.35
C VAL A 245 -0.54 -18.26 2.44
N PHE A 246 -0.16 -19.08 3.42
CA PHE A 246 -1.05 -19.45 4.52
C PHE A 246 -0.85 -18.61 5.78
N VAL A 247 0.40 -18.42 6.21
CA VAL A 247 0.71 -17.80 7.51
C VAL A 247 0.38 -16.31 7.51
N VAL A 248 0.83 -15.57 6.49
CA VAL A 248 0.66 -14.11 6.47
C VAL A 248 -0.82 -13.74 6.44
N PRO A 249 -1.65 -14.29 5.53
CA PRO A 249 -3.06 -13.90 5.50
C PRO A 249 -3.83 -14.35 6.74
N LEU A 250 -3.45 -15.47 7.38
CA LEU A 250 -4.07 -15.91 8.62
C LEU A 250 -3.82 -14.90 9.75
N VAL A 251 -2.56 -14.49 9.94
CA VAL A 251 -2.21 -13.48 10.95
C VAL A 251 -2.94 -12.17 10.68
N LEU A 252 -2.92 -11.69 9.42
CA LEU A 252 -3.61 -10.47 9.02
C LEU A 252 -5.13 -10.56 9.19
N CYS A 253 -5.74 -11.71 8.92
CA CYS A 253 -7.17 -11.95 9.12
C CYS A 253 -7.54 -11.81 10.61
N ILE A 254 -6.79 -12.44 11.51
CA ILE A 254 -7.01 -12.34 12.96
C ILE A 254 -6.95 -10.88 13.40
N MET A 255 -5.92 -10.14 12.96
CA MET A 255 -5.77 -8.71 13.27
C MET A 255 -6.95 -7.88 12.72
N ASN A 256 -7.37 -8.15 11.48
CA ASN A 256 -8.49 -7.48 10.83
C ASN A 256 -9.81 -7.71 11.58
N LEU A 257 -10.05 -8.90 12.11
CA LEU A 257 -11.23 -9.21 12.92
C LEU A 257 -11.21 -8.48 14.27
N VAL A 258 -10.06 -8.43 14.94
CA VAL A 258 -9.89 -7.67 16.20
C VAL A 258 -10.17 -6.19 15.99
N TRP A 259 -9.61 -5.59 14.93
CA TRP A 259 -9.84 -4.20 14.59
C TRP A 259 -11.28 -3.92 14.13
N PHE A 260 -11.89 -4.84 13.37
CA PHE A 260 -13.30 -4.73 12.99
C PHE A 260 -14.22 -4.70 14.21
N GLY A 261 -13.95 -5.53 15.23
CA GLY A 261 -14.65 -5.48 16.51
C GLY A 261 -14.56 -4.10 17.19
N LYS A 262 -13.39 -3.43 17.12
CA LYS A 262 -13.22 -2.05 17.63
C LYS A 262 -14.07 -1.05 16.82
N ILE A 263 -14.11 -1.18 15.49
CA ILE A 263 -14.90 -0.32 14.60
C ILE A 263 -16.39 -0.47 14.89
N VAL A 264 -16.90 -1.70 14.97
CA VAL A 264 -18.31 -2.00 15.30
C VAL A 264 -18.68 -1.39 16.66
N LYS A 265 -17.83 -1.56 17.67
CA LYS A 265 -18.05 -0.97 19.00
C LYS A 265 -18.08 0.56 18.94
N GLY A 266 -17.20 1.16 18.14
CA GLY A 266 -17.19 2.61 17.90
C GLY A 266 -18.48 3.11 17.25
N LEU A 267 -18.93 2.44 16.19
CA LEU A 267 -20.15 2.79 15.46
C LEU A 267 -21.40 2.68 16.33
N ARG A 268 -21.53 1.57 17.09
CA ARG A 268 -22.65 1.38 18.04
C ARG A 268 -22.75 2.51 19.07
N LYS A 269 -21.60 2.96 19.61
CA LYS A 269 -21.56 4.08 20.56
C LYS A 269 -22.01 5.40 19.94
N THR A 270 -21.72 5.63 18.66
CA THR A 270 -22.18 6.83 17.95
C THR A 270 -23.69 6.80 17.73
N LEU A 271 -24.22 5.67 17.25
CA LEU A 271 -25.66 5.50 17.00
C LEU A 271 -26.50 5.60 18.29
N ALA A 272 -26.01 5.06 19.40
CA ALA A 272 -26.69 5.15 20.69
C ALA A 272 -26.70 6.56 21.30
N LYS A 273 -25.91 7.51 20.77
CA LYS A 273 -25.92 8.92 21.19
C LYS A 273 -26.78 9.82 20.30
N SER A 274 -27.16 9.33 19.12
CA SER A 274 -28.05 10.02 18.18
C SER A 274 -29.52 9.63 18.34
N GLN A 275 -29.80 8.67 19.24
CA GLN A 275 -31.13 8.32 19.75
C GLN A 275 -31.35 9.00 21.09
#